data_AF-A0A352DVL6-F1
#
_entry.id   AF-A0A352DVL6-F1
#
_cell.length_a   1.000
_cell.length_b   1.000
_cell.length_c   1.000
_cell.angle_alpha   90.00
_cell.angle_beta   90.00
_cell.angle_gamma   90.00
#
_symmetry.space_group_name_H-M   'P 1'
#
loop_
_entity.id
_entity.type
_entity.pdbx_description
1 polymer ?
#
loop_
_entity_poly.entity_id
_entity_poly.type
_entity_poly.pdbx_seq_one_letter_code
_entity_poly.pdbx_strand_id
1 'polypeptide(L)'
;MATADAFRSSTTRPVNLRRRGDLDVTRQVYQGQAWWVVKDPIALHYFRFRPEEYALLDMLDGQQSLEQLKDRFETQFPPRRITVEELARFVSTL
;
A
#
# COMPACT_ATOMS: atom_id res chain seq x y z
N MET A 1 -21.89 -26.12 -2.37
CA MET A 1 -21.45 -25.19 -1.31
C MET A 1 -20.57 -24.10 -1.94
N ALA A 2 -21.12 -23.21 -2.79
CA ALA A 2 -20.33 -22.24 -3.56
C ALA A 2 -21.15 -21.07 -4.16
N THR A 3 -21.90 -20.31 -3.33
CA THR A 3 -22.64 -19.11 -3.82
C THR A 3 -22.59 -17.90 -2.88
N ALA A 4 -21.90 -17.99 -1.73
CA ALA A 4 -21.89 -16.91 -0.73
C ALA A 4 -20.80 -15.83 -0.97
N ASP A 5 -19.80 -16.07 -1.84
CA ASP A 5 -18.69 -15.12 -2.07
C ASP A 5 -19.03 -13.98 -3.04
N ALA A 6 -20.11 -14.12 -3.82
CA ALA A 6 -20.48 -13.15 -4.85
C ALA A 6 -20.94 -11.80 -4.25
N PHE A 7 -21.40 -11.79 -2.99
CA PHE A 7 -21.96 -10.61 -2.31
C PHE A 7 -21.02 -9.96 -1.28
N ARG A 8 -19.77 -10.41 -1.14
CA ARG A 8 -18.80 -9.68 -0.32
C ARG A 8 -18.46 -8.35 -0.99
N SER A 9 -18.56 -7.25 -0.24
CA SER A 9 -18.09 -5.93 -0.67
C SER A 9 -16.69 -6.07 -1.29
N SER A 10 -16.46 -5.35 -2.38
CA SER A 10 -15.17 -5.35 -3.09
C SER A 10 -13.98 -5.03 -2.16
N THR A 11 -14.24 -4.34 -1.06
CA THR A 11 -13.29 -3.95 0.00
C THR A 11 -12.80 -5.11 0.86
N THR A 12 -13.60 -6.15 1.03
CA THR A 12 -13.26 -7.35 1.82
C THR A 12 -12.53 -8.40 0.97
N ARG A 13 -12.50 -8.25 -0.35
CA ARG A 13 -11.74 -9.15 -1.24
C ARG A 13 -10.24 -8.85 -1.16
N PRO A 14 -9.38 -9.88 -1.29
CA PRO A 14 -7.94 -9.70 -1.40
C PRO A 14 -7.57 -8.77 -2.55
N VAL A 15 -6.66 -7.83 -2.28
CA VAL A 15 -6.03 -7.03 -3.31
C VAL A 15 -4.89 -7.88 -3.90
N ASN A 16 -5.08 -8.40 -5.12
CA ASN A 16 -4.07 -9.20 -5.83
C ASN A 16 -2.92 -8.33 -6.39
N LEU A 17 -2.47 -7.33 -5.63
CA LEU A 17 -1.32 -6.49 -5.94
C LEU A 17 -0.23 -6.79 -4.94
N ARG A 18 0.98 -7.06 -5.44
CA ARG A 18 2.15 -7.32 -4.61
C ARG A 18 3.27 -6.37 -4.97
N ARG A 19 3.97 -5.86 -3.96
CA ARG A 19 5.22 -5.17 -4.18
C ARG A 19 6.24 -6.09 -4.87
N ARG A 20 6.92 -5.57 -5.90
CA ARG A 20 8.02 -6.27 -6.56
C ARG A 20 9.26 -6.29 -5.67
N GLY A 21 9.90 -7.46 -5.56
CA GLY A 21 11.02 -7.69 -4.63
C GLY A 21 12.37 -7.13 -5.09
N ASP A 22 12.49 -6.78 -6.37
CA ASP A 22 13.66 -6.18 -7.00
C ASP A 22 13.67 -4.64 -6.92
N LEU A 23 12.63 -4.02 -6.35
CA LEU A 23 12.59 -2.57 -6.16
C LEU A 23 13.68 -2.13 -5.18
N ASP A 24 14.56 -1.24 -5.65
CA ASP A 24 15.60 -0.63 -4.81
C ASP A 24 14.98 0.53 -4.04
N VAL A 25 15.17 0.53 -2.72
CA VAL A 25 14.49 1.44 -1.82
C VAL A 25 15.46 2.11 -0.88
N THR A 26 15.46 3.44 -0.91
CA THR A 26 16.33 4.28 -0.09
C THR A 26 15.50 5.27 0.73
N ARG A 27 15.74 5.33 2.04
CA ARG A 27 15.17 6.35 2.92
C ARG A 27 16.03 7.62 2.87
N GLN A 28 15.41 8.75 2.57
CA GLN A 28 16.05 10.07 2.51
C GLN A 28 15.36 11.01 3.49
N VAL A 29 16.13 11.90 4.12
CA VAL A 29 15.60 12.97 4.97
C VAL A 29 16.01 14.30 4.36
N TYR A 30 15.03 15.15 4.05
CA TYR A 30 15.26 16.46 3.45
C TYR A 30 14.45 17.51 4.21
N GLN A 31 15.13 18.55 4.71
CA GLN A 31 14.55 19.61 5.55
C GLN A 31 13.68 19.07 6.71
N GLY A 32 14.15 18.00 7.37
CA GLY A 32 13.44 17.36 8.47
C GLY A 32 12.28 16.44 8.05
N GLN A 33 11.91 16.41 6.77
CA GLN A 33 10.89 15.51 6.26
C GLN A 33 11.53 14.21 5.73
N ALA A 34 11.03 13.07 6.21
CA ALA A 34 11.43 11.77 5.69
C ALA A 34 10.67 11.43 4.41
N TRP A 35 11.38 10.81 3.47
CA TRP A 35 10.91 10.33 2.19
C TRP A 35 11.50 8.95 1.90
N TRP A 36 10.76 8.11 1.21
CA TRP A 36 11.24 6.86 0.63
C TRP A 36 11.33 7.02 -0.87
N VAL A 37 12.52 6.82 -1.44
CA VAL A 37 12.73 6.80 -2.88
C VAL A 37 12.77 5.36 -3.32
N VAL A 38 11.85 4.99 -4.20
CA VAL A 38 11.74 3.65 -4.78
C VAL A 38 12.16 3.74 -6.24
N LYS A 39 13.20 3.00 -6.60
CA LYS A 39 13.72 2.88 -7.96
C LYS A 39 13.24 1.56 -8.55
N ASP A 40 12.61 1.66 -9.72
CA ASP A 40 12.33 0.51 -10.57
C ASP A 40 13.55 0.23 -11.46
N PRO A 41 14.29 -0.88 -11.25
CA PRO A 41 15.47 -1.20 -12.06
C PRO A 41 15.14 -1.60 -13.51
N ILE A 42 13.90 -1.99 -13.80
CA ILE A 42 13.45 -2.46 -15.12
C ILE A 42 12.92 -1.28 -15.95
N ALA A 43 11.99 -0.51 -15.38
CA ALA A 43 11.37 0.62 -16.08
C ALA A 43 12.20 1.91 -15.98
N LEU A 44 13.25 1.94 -15.15
CA LEU A 44 14.07 3.12 -14.84
C LEU A 44 13.25 4.30 -14.28
N HIS A 45 12.13 4.00 -13.62
CA HIS A 45 11.28 4.97 -12.95
C HIS A 45 11.68 5.18 -11.50
N TYR A 46 11.45 6.39 -11.00
CA TYR A 46 11.71 6.77 -9.62
C TYR A 46 10.44 7.33 -9.01
N PHE A 47 10.05 6.76 -7.89
CA PHE A 47 8.87 7.16 -7.13
C PHE A 47 9.32 7.68 -5.77
N ARG A 48 8.65 8.74 -5.29
CA ARG A 48 8.88 9.29 -3.96
C ARG A 48 7.62 9.08 -3.14
N PHE A 49 7.76 8.38 -2.04
CA PHE A 49 6.70 8.10 -1.10
C PHE A 49 6.97 8.79 0.22
N ARG A 50 5.93 9.28 0.88
CA ARG A 50 5.99 9.58 2.30
C ARG A 50 6.11 8.26 3.10
N PRO A 51 6.56 8.30 4.36
CA PRO A 51 6.69 7.10 5.20
C PRO A 51 5.42 6.26 5.26
N GLU A 52 4.27 6.91 5.27
CA GLU A 52 2.96 6.27 5.35
C GLU A 52 2.58 5.59 4.03
N GLU A 53 2.80 6.27 2.90
CA GLU A 53 2.51 5.71 1.57
C GLU A 53 3.44 4.53 1.24
N TYR A 54 4.71 4.63 1.65
CA TYR A 54 5.66 3.54 1.52
C TYR A 54 5.24 2.34 2.37
N ALA A 55 4.74 2.56 3.59
CA ALA A 55 4.25 1.48 4.43
C ALA A 55 3.07 0.74 3.78
N LEU A 56 2.14 1.47 3.15
CA LEU A 56 1.06 0.86 2.39
C LEU A 56 1.60 0.00 1.24
N LEU A 57 2.56 0.51 0.46
CA LEU A 57 3.22 -0.25 -0.59
C LEU A 57 3.90 -1.51 -0.04
N ASP A 58 4.56 -1.41 1.10
CA ASP A 58 5.27 -2.52 1.75
C ASP A 58 4.33 -3.58 2.34
N MET A 59 3.10 -3.19 2.72
CA MET A 59 2.07 -4.11 3.19
C MET A 59 1.41 -4.92 2.07
N LEU A 60 1.57 -4.51 0.81
CA LEU A 60 0.97 -5.21 -0.35
C LEU A 60 1.69 -6.55 -0.61
N ASP A 61 1.13 -7.61 -0.05
CA ASP A 61 1.58 -9.00 -0.20
C ASP A 61 0.79 -9.79 -1.26
N GLY A 62 -0.29 -9.22 -1.79
CA GLY A 62 -1.19 -9.86 -2.75
C GLY A 62 -2.29 -10.72 -2.11
N GLN A 63 -2.42 -10.75 -0.78
CA GLN A 63 -3.36 -11.59 -0.04
C GLN A 63 -4.29 -10.78 0.88
N GLN A 64 -3.86 -9.60 1.32
CA GLN A 64 -4.64 -8.76 2.23
C GLN A 64 -5.77 -8.00 1.51
N SER A 65 -6.92 -7.87 2.17
CA SER A 65 -8.01 -7.01 1.73
C SER A 65 -7.77 -5.54 2.06
N LEU A 66 -8.52 -4.62 1.45
CA LEU A 66 -8.41 -3.19 1.76
C LEU A 66 -8.76 -2.89 3.23
N GLU A 67 -9.72 -3.62 3.80
CA GLU A 67 -10.09 -3.50 5.22
C GLU A 67 -8.94 -3.94 6.14
N GLN A 68 -8.29 -5.06 5.83
CA GLN A 68 -7.14 -5.54 6.61
C GLN A 68 -5.94 -4.58 6.53
N LEU A 69 -5.67 -4.05 5.33
CA LEU A 69 -4.63 -3.05 5.11
C LEU A 69 -4.91 -1.78 5.91
N LYS A 70 -6.17 -1.31 5.92
CA LYS A 70 -6.58 -0.15 6.72
C LYS A 70 -6.30 -0.39 8.21
N ASP A 71 -6.76 -1.50 8.78
CA ASP A 71 -6.61 -1.76 10.22
C ASP A 71 -5.14 -1.91 10.63
N ARG A 72 -4.33 -2.53 9.75
CA ARG A 72 -2.88 -2.65 9.94
C ARG A 72 -2.18 -1.29 9.88
N PHE A 73 -2.60 -0.43 8.94
CA PHE A 73 -2.09 0.92 8.81
C PHE A 73 -2.40 1.78 10.04
N GLU A 74 -3.65 1.77 10.52
CA GLU A 74 -4.07 2.51 11.71
C GLU A 74 -3.31 2.06 12.96
N THR A 75 -3.00 0.76 13.07
CA THR A 75 -2.19 0.20 14.15
C THR A 75 -0.73 0.66 14.08
N GLN A 76 -0.16 0.80 12.89
CA GLN A 76 1.25 1.20 12.71
C GLN A 76 1.45 2.72 12.78
N PHE A 77 0.44 3.52 12.45
CA PHE A 77 0.52 4.99 12.38
C PHE A 77 -0.55 5.74 13.20
N PRO A 78 -0.73 5.49 14.51
CA PRO A 78 -1.65 6.27 15.33
C PRO A 78 -1.19 7.75 15.45
N PRO A 79 -2.08 8.76 15.45
CA PRO A 79 -3.54 8.73 15.35
C PRO A 79 -4.07 8.85 13.90
N ARG A 80 -3.22 8.65 12.88
CA ARG A 80 -3.63 8.80 11.49
C ARG A 80 -4.62 7.71 11.11
N ARG A 81 -5.68 8.13 10.43
CA ARG A 81 -6.70 7.25 9.85
C ARG A 81 -6.67 7.39 8.34
N ILE A 82 -7.00 6.31 7.66
CA ILE A 82 -7.15 6.26 6.20
C ILE A 82 -8.48 5.62 5.89
N THR A 83 -9.24 6.17 4.94
CA THR A 83 -10.47 5.52 4.50
C THR A 83 -10.18 4.43 3.48
N VAL A 84 -11.12 3.48 3.34
CA VAL A 84 -10.98 2.42 2.34
C VAL A 84 -10.97 2.99 0.92
N GLU A 85 -11.67 4.09 0.68
CA GLU A 85 -11.69 4.80 -0.60
C GLU A 85 -10.35 5.44 -0.93
N GLU A 86 -9.69 6.06 0.06
CA GLU A 86 -8.34 6.61 -0.10
C GLU A 86 -7.32 5.51 -0.41
N LEU A 87 -7.42 4.38 0.28
CA LEU A 87 -6.57 3.23 0.02
C LEU A 87 -6.83 2.63 -1.37
N ALA A 88 -8.09 2.49 -1.78
CA ALA A 88 -8.45 2.03 -3.12
C ALA A 88 -7.90 2.97 -4.21
N ARG A 89 -7.99 4.29 -3.99
CA ARG A 89 -7.41 5.29 -4.89
C ARG A 89 -5.89 5.16 -4.96
N PHE A 90 -5.21 5.02 -3.83
CA PHE A 90 -3.76 4.82 -3.78
C PHE A 90 -3.33 3.58 -4.57
N VAL A 91 -3.99 2.44 -4.33
CA VAL A 91 -3.72 1.18 -5.05
C VAL A 91 -3.94 1.35 -6.55
N SER A 92 -4.91 2.17 -6.97
CA SER A 92 -5.19 2.44 -8.39
C SER A 92 -4.14 3.34 -9.07
N THR A 93 -3.24 3.97 -8.30
CA THR A 93 -2.17 4.83 -8.84
C THR A 93 -0.81 4.15 -8.98
N LEU A 94 -0.67 2.93 -8.43
CA LEU A 94 0.52 2.10 -8.52
C LEU A 94 0.59 1.38 -9.87
#